data_AF-A0A6N6MWX1-F1
#
_entry.id   AF-A0A6N6MWX1-F1
#
_cell.length_a   1.000
_cell.length_b   1.000
_cell.length_c   1.000
_cell.angle_alpha   90.00
_cell.angle_beta   90.00
_cell.angle_gamma   90.00
#
_symmetry.space_group_name_H-M   'P 1'
#
loop_
_entity.id
_entity.type
_entity.pdbx_description
1 polymer ?
#
loop_
_entity_poly.entity_id
_entity_poly.type
_entity_poly.pdbx_seq_one_letter_code
_entity_poly.pdbx_strand_id
1 'polypeptide(L)'
;MPRYTFQVVVGDDVPAEPFVRVLANADAAWEAARGVIAELMAAGGDARLLTAAMVVTDEADEIVFELPFSEVLTVQSGRKGPVH
;
A
#
# COMPACT_ATOMS: atom_id res chain seq x y z
N MET A 1 8.05 0.38 20.03
CA MET A 1 7.03 0.52 18.99
C MET A 1 7.77 0.43 17.66
N PRO A 2 7.48 -0.59 16.84
CA PRO A 2 8.20 -0.83 15.59
C PRO A 2 8.03 0.32 14.59
N ARG A 3 9.08 0.58 13.82
CA ARG A 3 9.07 1.54 12.71
C ARG A 3 8.91 0.78 11.40
N TYR A 4 8.04 1.28 10.54
CA TYR A 4 7.80 0.72 9.23
C TYR A 4 8.02 1.80 8.17
N THR A 5 8.77 1.46 7.13
CA THR A 5 9.02 2.30 5.97
C THR A 5 8.11 1.84 4.84
N PHE A 6 7.39 2.77 4.22
CA PHE A 6 6.44 2.50 3.15
C PHE A 6 6.99 3.13 1.87
N GLN A 7 7.26 2.31 0.88
CA GLN A 7 7.84 2.72 -0.39
C GLN A 7 6.92 2.32 -1.54
N VAL A 8 6.64 3.26 -2.44
CA VAL A 8 5.87 2.96 -3.66
C VAL A 8 6.83 2.65 -4.79
N VAL A 9 6.66 1.48 -5.40
CA VAL A 9 7.44 0.98 -6.53
C VAL A 9 6.51 0.83 -7.73
N VAL A 10 6.91 1.33 -8.89
CA VAL A 10 6.15 1.28 -10.16
C VAL A 10 7.06 0.71 -11.23
N GLY A 11 6.92 -0.58 -11.55
CA GLY A 11 7.91 -1.27 -12.38
C GLY A 11 9.27 -1.30 -11.67
N ASP A 12 10.30 -0.75 -12.31
CA ASP A 12 11.65 -0.61 -11.72
C ASP A 12 11.89 0.78 -11.09
N ASP A 13 10.90 1.67 -11.15
CA ASP A 13 11.01 3.04 -10.65
C ASP A 13 10.41 3.20 -9.24
N VAL A 14 10.99 4.11 -8.46
CA VAL A 14 10.49 4.53 -7.16
C VAL A 14 10.05 5.99 -7.27
N PRO A 15 8.83 6.27 -7.77
CA PRO A 15 8.42 7.64 -8.09
C PRO A 15 8.07 8.48 -6.85
N ALA A 16 7.83 7.86 -5.69
CA ALA A 16 7.44 8.55 -4.47
C ALA A 16 8.50 8.37 -3.38
N GLU A 17 8.72 9.43 -2.60
CA GLU A 17 9.59 9.35 -1.43
C GLU A 17 9.03 8.34 -0.41
N PRO A 18 9.87 7.43 0.10
CA PRO A 18 9.47 6.55 1.18
C PRO A 18 9.05 7.36 2.41
N PHE A 19 7.97 6.94 3.07
CA PHE A 19 7.56 7.55 4.33
C PHE A 19 7.62 6.54 5.47
N VAL A 20 7.98 7.01 6.66
CA VAL A 20 8.14 6.15 7.84
C VAL A 20 7.02 6.42 8.84
N ARG A 21 6.42 5.35 9.36
CA ARG A 21 5.40 5.41 10.42
C ARG A 21 5.82 4.53 11.59
N VAL A 22 5.55 5.00 12.80
CA VAL A 22 5.66 4.19 14.01
C VAL A 22 4.31 3.57 14.28
N LEU A 23 4.22 2.24 14.21
CA LEU A 23 2.96 1.50 14.35
C LEU A 23 3.11 0.42 15.43
N ALA A 24 2.00 -0.17 15.84
CA ALA A 24 2.00 -1.16 16.91
C ALA A 24 2.58 -2.50 16.46
N ASN A 25 2.25 -2.95 15.24
CA ASN A 25 2.59 -4.24 14.67
C ASN A 25 2.44 -4.24 13.13
N ALA A 26 2.73 -5.37 12.50
CA ALA A 26 2.62 -5.56 11.05
C ALA A 26 1.17 -5.42 10.54
N ASP A 27 0.17 -5.85 11.33
CA ASP A 27 -1.24 -5.69 10.96
C ASP A 27 -1.65 -4.21 10.86
N ALA A 28 -1.16 -3.38 11.78
CA ALA A 28 -1.37 -1.94 11.73
C ALA A 28 -0.68 -1.32 10.50
N ALA A 29 0.49 -1.84 10.12
CA ALA A 29 1.18 -1.44 8.89
C ALA A 29 0.40 -1.84 7.64
N TRP A 30 -0.20 -3.03 7.63
CA TRP A 30 -1.06 -3.50 6.54
C TRP A 30 -2.28 -2.60 6.33
N GLU A 31 -3.02 -2.28 7.40
CA GLU A 31 -4.18 -1.40 7.29
C GLU A 31 -3.79 0.03 6.87
N ALA A 32 -2.66 0.54 7.39
CA ALA A 32 -2.13 1.83 6.98
C ALA A 32 -1.77 1.85 5.48
N ALA A 33 -1.08 0.81 4.98
CA ALA A 33 -0.73 0.68 3.57
C ALA A 33 -1.98 0.69 2.68
N ARG A 34 -3.00 -0.11 3.03
CA ARG A 34 -4.27 -0.15 2.29
C ARG A 34 -4.96 1.21 2.24
N GLY A 35 -4.95 1.96 3.35
CA GLY A 35 -5.50 3.31 3.42
C GLY A 35 -4.78 4.27 2.48
N VAL A 36 -3.44 4.30 2.54
CA VAL A 36 -2.63 5.18 1.68
C VAL A 36 -2.80 4.83 0.20
N ILE A 37 -2.79 3.55 -0.15
CA ILE A 37 -3.03 3.10 -1.53
C ILE A 37 -4.41 3.57 -2.01
N ALA A 38 -5.46 3.41 -1.19
CA ALA A 38 -6.80 3.85 -1.54
C ALA A 38 -6.87 5.37 -1.78
N GLU A 39 -6.19 6.17 -0.95
CA GLU A 39 -6.10 7.62 -1.13
C GLU A 39 -5.35 8.01 -2.40
N LEU A 40 -4.20 7.36 -2.68
CA LEU A 40 -3.42 7.59 -3.90
C LEU A 40 -4.22 7.25 -5.16
N MET A 41 -4.92 6.12 -5.15
CA MET A 41 -5.79 5.69 -6.26
C MET A 41 -7.00 6.62 -6.45
N ALA A 42 -7.57 7.15 -5.36
CA ALA A 42 -8.65 8.12 -5.44
C ALA A 42 -8.18 9.50 -5.94
N ALA A 43 -6.95 9.89 -5.57
CA ALA A 43 -6.35 11.16 -5.98
C ALA A 43 -5.82 11.15 -7.42
N GLY A 44 -5.45 9.99 -7.96
CA GLY A 44 -4.84 9.87 -9.29
C GLY A 44 -5.48 8.79 -10.15
N GLY A 45 -6.05 9.19 -11.29
CA GLY A 45 -6.47 8.28 -12.37
C GLY A 45 -5.31 7.80 -13.26
N ASP A 46 -4.09 7.73 -12.71
CA ASP A 46 -2.90 7.34 -13.48
C ASP A 46 -2.85 5.82 -13.63
N ALA A 47 -2.96 5.33 -14.87
CA ALA A 47 -2.92 3.91 -15.20
C ALA A 47 -1.64 3.22 -14.71
N ARG A 48 -0.55 3.96 -14.50
CA ARG A 48 0.71 3.43 -13.95
C ARG A 48 0.56 2.92 -12.52
N LEU A 49 -0.41 3.44 -11.76
CA LEU A 49 -0.68 2.94 -10.41
C LEU A 49 -1.24 1.51 -10.42
N LEU A 50 -1.81 1.03 -11.54
CA LEU A 50 -2.26 -0.36 -11.65
C LEU A 50 -1.10 -1.37 -11.65
N THR A 51 0.09 -0.93 -12.04
CA THR A 51 1.35 -1.71 -11.99
C THR A 51 2.19 -1.39 -10.75
N ALA A 52 1.69 -0.54 -9.85
CA ALA A 52 2.39 -0.13 -8.64
C ALA A 52 2.23 -1.16 -7.50
N ALA A 53 3.24 -1.25 -6.66
CA ALA A 53 3.21 -1.96 -5.40
C ALA A 53 3.75 -1.08 -4.28
N MET A 54 3.20 -1.24 -3.08
CA MET A 54 3.76 -0.66 -1.86
C MET A 54 4.59 -1.72 -1.16
N VAL A 55 5.90 -1.48 -1.07
CA VAL A 55 6.83 -2.32 -0.30
C VAL A 55 6.92 -1.73 1.10
N VAL A 56 6.69 -2.56 2.11
CA VAL A 56 6.81 -2.15 3.51
C VAL A 56 7.97 -2.90 4.15
N THR A 57 8.95 -2.14 4.65
CA THR A 57 10.09 -2.68 5.39
C THR A 57 10.03 -2.30 6.86
N ASP A 58 10.69 -3.07 7.71
CA ASP A 58 10.85 -2.76 9.13
C ASP A 58 12.10 -1.90 9.42
N GLU A 59 12.47 -1.77 10.69
CA GLU A 59 13.64 -1.00 11.11
C GLU A 59 14.99 -1.65 10.78
N ALA A 60 15.00 -2.92 10.39
CA ALA A 60 16.17 -3.64 9.90
C ALA A 60 16.26 -3.63 8.36
N ASP A 61 15.42 -2.84 7.70
CA ASP A 61 15.23 -2.83 6.24
C ASP A 61 14.79 -4.20 5.68
N GLU A 62 14.21 -5.07 6.51
CA GLU A 62 13.64 -6.35 6.05
C GLU A 62 12.24 -6.13 5.49
N ILE A 63 11.94 -6.73 4.33
CA ILE A 63 10.62 -6.65 3.72
C ILE A 63 9.63 -7.44 4.59
N VAL A 64 8.66 -6.72 5.14
CA VAL A 64 7.56 -7.30 5.92
C VAL A 64 6.49 -7.81 4.96
N PHE A 65 6.11 -7.01 3.97
CA PHE A 65 5.20 -7.40 2.90
C PHE A 65 5.29 -6.45 1.71
N GLU A 66 4.74 -6.91 0.59
CA GLU A 66 4.52 -6.14 -0.63
C GLU A 66 3.02 -6.16 -0.94
N LEU A 67 2.45 -5.00 -1.22
CA LEU A 67 1.03 -4.85 -1.50
C LEU A 67 0.80 -4.18 -2.87
N PRO A 68 0.41 -4.95 -3.90
CA PRO A 68 0.02 -4.40 -5.18
C PRO A 68 -1.22 -3.50 -5.06
N PHE A 69 -1.21 -2.37 -5.76
CA PHE A 69 -2.34 -1.43 -5.72
C PHE A 69 -3.62 -2.04 -6.33
N SER A 70 -3.47 -2.94 -7.30
CA SER A 70 -4.56 -3.69 -7.92
C SER A 70 -5.30 -4.62 -6.94
N GLU A 71 -4.62 -5.11 -5.91
CA GLU A 71 -5.23 -5.92 -4.85
C GLU A 71 -6.21 -5.09 -4.02
N VAL A 72 -5.82 -3.85 -3.70
CA VAL A 72 -6.66 -2.93 -2.92
C VAL A 72 -7.97 -2.59 -3.66
N LEU A 73 -7.91 -2.43 -4.99
CA LEU A 73 -9.11 -2.25 -5.81
C LEU A 73 -10.05 -3.45 -5.76
N THR A 74 -9.50 -4.66 -5.81
CA THR A 74 -10.29 -5.91 -5.76
C THR A 74 -11.03 -6.02 -4.43
N VAL A 75 -10.35 -5.71 -3.32
CA VAL A 75 -10.94 -5.70 -1.97
C VAL A 75 -12.04 -4.64 -1.83
N GLN A 76 -11.91 -3.48 -2.48
CA GLN A 76 -12.97 -2.46 -2.49
C GLN A 76 -14.19 -2.87 -3.33
N SER A 77 -13.98 -3.51 -4.49
CA SER A 77 -15.09 -4.05 -5.30
C SER A 77 -15.84 -5.18 -4.59
N GLY A 78 -15.17 -5.93 -3.71
CA GLY A 78 -15.78 -6.97 -2.88
C GLY A 78 -16.72 -6.45 -1.78
N ARG A 79 -16.70 -5.13 -1.47
CA ARG A 79 -17.61 -4.52 -0.48
C ARG A 79 -18.93 -4.03 -1.10
N LYS A 80 -19.23 -4.36 -2.36
CA LYS A 80 -20.53 -4.08 -2.98
C LYS A 80 -21.31 -5.37 -3.27
N GLY A 81 -21.99 -5.87 -2.25
CA GLY A 81 -23.08 -6.85 -2.36
C GLY A 81 -23.77 -7.02 -0.99
N PRO A 82 -25.11 -7.13 -0.92
CA PRO A 82 -25.85 -8.03 -1.79
C PRO A 82 -26.59 -7.36 -2.95
N VAL A 83 -26.75 -8.21 -3.96
CA VAL A 83 -27.66 -8.14 -5.10
C VAL A 83 -29.07 -8.47 -4.60
N HIS A 84 -30.07 -7.80 -5.18
CA HIS A 84 -31.53 -7.89 -5.00
C HIS A 84 -32.15 -7.09 -3.85
#